data_AF-A0A5M8P2C4-F1
#
_entry.id   AF-A0A5M8P2C4-F1
#
_cell.length_a   1.000
_cell.length_b   1.000
_cell.length_c   1.000
_cell.angle_alpha   90.00
_cell.angle_beta   90.00
_cell.angle_gamma   90.00
#
_symmetry.space_group_name_H-M   'P 1'
#
loop_
_entity.id
_entity.type
_entity.pdbx_description
1 polymer ?
#
loop_
_entity_poly.entity_id
_entity_poly.type
_entity_poly.pdbx_seq_one_letter_code
_entity_poly.pdbx_strand_id
1 'polypeptide(L)'
;MNLLELIIKRPTIIVVTFIVLVGAGLLSFGKLNQELFASIEMPIITVATIYPGAAPEEVESSVSKKIEDAVASLENIDEINTTSMEGFSYVIVTLKEGTDVHRAAQNAQRKVSAIRSELPVTVMDPSVDVFDINNSPIMTLSVTGNLDDAKFYDIVKNEVTPLFEQIPGVARVNMIGGREREIQVDIDEHRLAGYGLTIAEISSMLASSNADFPAGKIKDGEKQTLIRLSGKFRSVADIKNIILKTLPNGSIVKVSDVASVYDGEKDVESITRYNG
;
A
#
# COMPACT_ATOMS: atom_id res chain seq x y z
N MET A 1 -15.51 23.03 64.13
CA MET A 1 -14.05 23.31 64.06
C MET A 1 -13.79 23.92 62.70
N ASN A 2 -13.24 25.15 62.66
CA ASN A 2 -13.01 25.86 61.41
C ASN A 2 -11.74 25.33 60.73
N LEU A 3 -11.70 25.23 59.40
CA LEU A 3 -10.56 24.66 58.65
C LEU A 3 -9.24 25.38 58.99
N LEU A 4 -9.30 26.70 59.09
CA LEU A 4 -8.18 27.56 59.49
C LEU A 4 -7.68 27.28 60.92
N GLU A 5 -8.60 26.92 61.83
CA GLU A 5 -8.27 26.68 63.23
C GLU A 5 -7.52 25.34 63.43
N LEU A 6 -7.86 24.34 62.61
CA LEU A 6 -7.16 23.05 62.56
C LEU A 6 -5.74 23.19 61.99
N ILE A 7 -5.60 24.01 60.94
CA ILE A 7 -4.34 24.33 60.27
C ILE A 7 -3.36 25.02 61.23
N ILE A 8 -3.84 26.00 62.02
CA ILE A 8 -3.01 26.75 62.97
C ILE A 8 -2.63 25.90 64.19
N LYS A 9 -3.54 25.06 64.71
CA LYS A 9 -3.29 24.23 65.91
C LYS A 9 -2.41 23.00 65.65
N ARG A 10 -2.27 22.53 64.41
CA ARG A 10 -1.48 21.33 64.06
C ARG A 10 -0.60 21.53 62.82
N PRO A 11 0.46 22.37 62.91
CA PRO A 11 1.33 22.70 61.77
C PRO A 11 2.07 21.49 61.18
N THR A 12 2.36 20.47 62.00
CA THR A 12 3.02 19.23 61.56
C THR A 12 2.21 18.43 60.53
N ILE A 13 0.88 18.44 60.62
CA ILE A 13 0.02 17.75 59.63
C ILE A 13 0.18 18.38 58.25
N ILE A 14 0.28 19.71 58.18
CA ILE A 14 0.44 20.44 56.92
C ILE A 14 1.81 20.15 56.31
N VAL A 15 2.88 20.21 57.10
CA VAL A 15 4.25 19.96 56.64
C VAL A 15 4.36 18.53 56.09
N VAL A 16 3.84 17.53 56.81
CA VAL A 16 3.84 16.13 56.35
C VAL A 16 3.02 15.97 55.07
N THR A 17 1.85 16.59 54.98
CA THR A 17 1.01 16.55 53.76
C THR A 17 1.73 17.16 52.57
N PHE A 18 2.42 18.29 52.75
CA PHE A 18 3.22 18.92 51.71
C PHE A 18 4.39 18.06 51.27
N ILE A 19 5.11 17.44 52.22
CA ILE A 19 6.21 16.51 51.92
C ILE A 19 5.69 15.32 51.11
N VAL A 20 4.55 14.75 51.48
CA VAL A 20 3.92 13.64 50.74
C VAL A 20 3.50 14.08 49.34
N LEU A 21 2.89 15.27 49.19
CA LEU A 21 2.50 15.81 47.87
C LEU A 21 3.72 16.10 46.98
N VAL A 22 4.77 16.70 47.52
CA VAL A 22 6.02 16.97 46.78
C VAL A 22 6.69 15.64 46.40
N GLY A 23 6.76 14.68 47.32
CA GLY A 23 7.29 13.35 47.04
C GLY A 23 6.51 12.63 45.95
N ALA A 24 5.18 12.63 46.03
CA ALA A 24 4.29 12.05 45.01
C ALA A 24 4.42 12.77 43.66
N GLY A 25 4.57 14.10 43.67
CA GLY A 25 4.80 14.92 42.48
C GLY A 25 6.13 14.59 41.79
N LEU A 26 7.22 14.49 42.56
CA LEU A 26 8.54 14.12 42.03
C LEU A 26 8.55 12.70 41.44
N LEU A 27 7.89 11.74 42.11
CA LEU A 27 7.75 10.38 41.59
C LEU A 27 6.88 10.31 40.33
N SER A 28 5.85 11.16 40.23
CA SER A 28 4.95 11.20 39.08
C SER A 28 5.56 11.93 37.88
N PHE A 29 6.41 12.93 38.13
CA PHE A 29 7.07 13.71 37.08
C PHE A 29 7.92 12.84 36.14
N GLY A 30 8.63 11.85 36.67
CA GLY A 30 9.42 10.90 35.86
C GLY A 30 8.58 9.87 35.08
N LYS A 31 7.27 9.75 35.37
CA LYS A 31 6.36 8.81 34.70
C LYS A 31 5.43 9.49 33.69
N LEU A 32 5.53 10.81 33.54
CA LEU A 32 4.70 11.54 32.60
C LEU A 32 5.16 11.22 31.17
N ASN A 33 4.26 10.70 30.33
CA ASN A 33 4.56 10.53 28.91
C ASN A 33 4.78 11.91 28.28
N GLN A 34 5.92 12.09 27.62
CA GLN A 34 6.22 13.29 26.86
C GLN A 34 5.84 13.04 25.40
N GLU A 35 4.84 13.78 24.92
CA GLU A 35 4.48 13.82 23.51
C GLU A 35 4.89 15.18 22.94
N LEU A 36 5.36 15.20 21.69
CA LEU A 36 5.84 16.43 21.02
C LEU A 36 4.68 17.39 20.70
N PHE A 37 3.49 16.82 20.49
CA PHE A 37 2.23 17.52 20.24
C PHE A 37 1.16 16.98 21.18
N ALA A 38 0.13 17.77 21.49
CA ALA A 38 -1.07 17.25 22.10
C ALA A 38 -1.78 16.32 21.10
N SER A 39 -2.43 15.25 21.56
CA SER A 39 -3.22 14.37 20.70
C SER A 39 -4.46 15.13 20.19
N ILE A 40 -4.32 15.76 19.03
CA ILE A 40 -5.43 16.42 18.33
C ILE A 40 -5.86 15.46 17.22
N GLU A 41 -6.99 14.79 17.41
CA GLU A 41 -7.61 14.00 16.35
C GLU A 41 -8.31 14.96 15.38
N MET A 42 -7.70 15.19 14.22
CA MET A 42 -8.34 15.97 13.16
C MET A 42 -9.38 15.08 12.47
N PRO A 43 -10.65 15.50 12.39
CA PRO A 43 -11.72 14.67 11.87
C PRO A 43 -11.74 14.68 10.34
N ILE A 44 -10.64 14.23 9.73
CA ILE A 44 -10.40 14.24 8.28
C ILE A 44 -10.29 12.80 7.79
N ILE A 45 -10.98 12.52 6.69
CA ILE A 45 -10.90 11.26 5.93
C ILE A 45 -10.31 11.58 4.57
N THR A 46 -9.43 10.72 4.09
CA THR A 46 -8.84 10.84 2.77
C THR A 46 -9.21 9.63 1.93
N VAL A 47 -9.51 9.85 0.66
CA VAL A 47 -9.77 8.80 -0.33
C VAL A 47 -8.77 8.98 -1.46
N ALA A 48 -7.85 8.04 -1.57
CA ALA A 48 -6.84 8.01 -2.62
C ALA A 48 -7.20 6.95 -3.66
N THR A 49 -7.06 7.29 -4.94
CA THR A 49 -7.35 6.38 -6.04
C THR A 49 -6.36 6.57 -7.18
N ILE A 50 -5.77 5.46 -7.64
CA ILE A 50 -4.78 5.46 -8.71
C ILE A 50 -5.47 5.04 -10.01
N TYR A 51 -5.33 5.86 -11.05
CA TYR A 51 -5.81 5.59 -12.40
C TYR A 51 -4.65 5.70 -13.40
N PRO A 52 -3.78 4.68 -13.49
CA PRO A 52 -2.53 4.76 -14.27
C PRO A 52 -2.75 5.19 -15.72
N GLY A 53 -1.98 6.17 -16.19
CA GLY A 53 -1.98 6.65 -17.58
C GLY A 53 -3.15 7.56 -17.97
N ALA A 54 -4.00 7.99 -17.03
CA ALA A 54 -5.08 8.93 -17.29
C ALA A 54 -4.63 10.39 -17.14
N ALA A 55 -5.06 11.26 -18.06
CA ALA A 55 -4.85 12.71 -17.97
C ALA A 55 -5.67 13.31 -16.81
N PRO A 56 -5.25 14.45 -16.22
CA PRO A 56 -5.94 15.07 -15.09
C PRO A 56 -7.45 15.28 -15.31
N GLU A 57 -7.87 15.70 -16.50
CA GLU A 57 -9.28 15.94 -16.86
C GLU A 57 -10.11 14.64 -16.91
N GLU A 58 -9.49 13.55 -17.35
CA GLU A 58 -10.12 12.22 -17.36
C GLU A 58 -10.22 11.68 -15.92
N VAL A 59 -9.20 11.89 -15.09
CA VAL A 59 -9.22 11.53 -13.67
C VAL A 59 -10.32 12.28 -12.94
N GLU A 60 -10.45 13.60 -13.17
CA GLU A 60 -11.49 14.43 -12.58
C GLU A 60 -12.89 13.89 -12.91
N SER A 61 -13.17 13.69 -14.20
CA SER A 61 -14.51 13.35 -14.70
C SER A 61 -14.91 11.89 -14.46
N SER A 62 -13.99 10.94 -14.65
CA SER A 62 -14.28 9.50 -14.57
C SER A 62 -14.09 8.90 -13.18
N VAL A 63 -13.30 9.55 -12.30
CA VAL A 63 -12.96 9.03 -10.96
C VAL A 63 -13.31 10.02 -9.87
N SER A 64 -12.65 11.18 -9.83
CA SER A 64 -12.70 12.08 -8.67
C SER A 64 -14.11 12.56 -8.38
N LYS A 65 -14.85 12.97 -9.42
CA LYS A 65 -16.24 13.44 -9.29
C LYS A 65 -17.20 12.36 -8.78
N LYS A 66 -17.03 11.12 -9.24
CA LYS A 66 -17.84 9.99 -8.76
C LYS A 66 -17.58 9.69 -7.29
N ILE A 67 -16.30 9.72 -6.88
CA ILE A 67 -15.91 9.53 -5.49
C ILE A 67 -16.45 10.66 -4.63
N GLU A 68 -16.31 11.91 -5.07
CA GLU A 68 -16.85 13.10 -4.40
C GLU A 68 -18.36 12.98 -4.20
N ASP A 69 -19.13 12.65 -5.23
CA ASP A 69 -20.58 12.46 -5.15
C ASP A 69 -20.96 11.33 -4.17
N ALA A 70 -20.18 10.24 -4.14
CA ALA A 70 -20.42 9.13 -3.21
C ALA A 70 -20.19 9.54 -1.75
N VAL A 71 -19.09 10.24 -1.48
CA VAL A 71 -18.75 10.69 -0.11
C VAL A 71 -19.56 11.90 0.33
N ALA A 72 -20.10 12.72 -0.58
CA ALA A 72 -21.01 13.82 -0.26
C ALA A 72 -22.30 13.37 0.44
N SER A 73 -22.64 12.08 0.33
CA SER A 73 -23.79 11.49 1.03
C SER A 73 -23.51 11.09 2.49
N LEU A 74 -22.31 11.34 3.01
CA LEU A 74 -21.96 11.08 4.41
C LEU A 74 -22.57 12.13 5.34
N GLU A 75 -22.85 11.71 6.57
CA GLU A 75 -23.33 12.61 7.61
C GLU A 75 -22.18 13.42 8.23
N ASN A 76 -22.48 14.64 8.68
CA ASN A 76 -21.55 15.53 9.39
C ASN A 76 -20.30 15.94 8.59
N ILE A 77 -20.41 16.04 7.27
CA ILE A 77 -19.40 16.68 6.44
C ILE A 77 -19.41 18.20 6.71
N ASP A 78 -18.22 18.77 6.83
CA ASP A 78 -17.98 20.21 6.84
C ASP A 78 -17.53 20.69 5.46
N GLU A 79 -16.48 20.06 4.91
CA GLU A 79 -15.90 20.44 3.62
C GLU A 79 -15.39 19.20 2.86
N ILE A 80 -15.45 19.24 1.52
CA ILE A 80 -14.83 18.26 0.65
C ILE A 80 -13.91 19.00 -0.32
N ASN A 81 -12.64 18.58 -0.35
CA ASN A 81 -11.63 19.10 -1.26
C ASN A 81 -11.10 17.98 -2.13
N THR A 82 -11.17 18.16 -3.44
CA THR A 82 -10.74 17.16 -4.43
C THR A 82 -9.58 17.70 -5.23
N THR A 83 -8.54 16.89 -5.41
CA THR A 83 -7.38 17.19 -6.25
C THR A 83 -7.17 16.05 -7.24
N SER A 84 -7.18 16.37 -8.53
CA SER A 84 -6.96 15.43 -9.63
C SER A 84 -5.63 15.75 -10.30
N MET A 85 -4.76 14.76 -10.35
CA MET A 85 -3.46 14.81 -11.01
C MET A 85 -3.38 13.72 -12.08
N GLU A 86 -2.37 13.79 -12.93
CA GLU A 86 -2.11 12.72 -13.88
C GLU A 86 -1.97 11.38 -13.14
N GLY A 87 -2.79 10.42 -13.51
CA GLY A 87 -2.80 9.10 -12.90
C GLY A 87 -3.32 8.98 -11.47
N PHE A 88 -3.74 10.07 -10.81
CA PHE A 88 -4.00 10.07 -9.37
C PHE A 88 -5.13 11.02 -8.94
N SER A 89 -6.07 10.50 -8.13
CA SER A 89 -7.17 11.25 -7.53
C SER A 89 -7.04 11.23 -6.01
N TYR A 90 -7.14 12.42 -5.39
CA TYR A 90 -7.10 12.59 -3.95
C TYR A 90 -8.30 13.41 -3.46
N VAL A 91 -9.17 12.80 -2.67
CA VAL A 91 -10.35 13.44 -2.09
C VAL A 91 -10.17 13.54 -0.58
N ILE A 92 -10.29 14.75 -0.03
CA ILE A 92 -10.17 15.05 1.39
C ILE A 92 -11.56 15.45 1.88
N VAL A 93 -12.07 14.71 2.87
CA VAL A 93 -13.36 14.97 3.50
C VAL A 93 -13.11 15.42 4.93
N THR A 94 -13.38 16.69 5.21
CA THR A 94 -13.35 17.28 6.56
C THR A 94 -14.72 17.10 7.19
N LEU A 95 -14.77 16.51 8.38
CA LEU A 95 -15.99 16.32 9.16
C LEU A 95 -16.10 17.38 10.25
N LYS A 96 -17.32 17.58 10.75
CA LYS A 96 -17.58 18.48 11.88
C LYS A 96 -16.98 17.94 13.18
N GLU A 97 -16.58 18.85 14.06
CA GLU A 97 -16.06 18.51 15.39
C GLU A 97 -17.02 17.60 16.18
N GLY A 98 -16.45 16.64 16.93
CA GLY A 98 -17.20 15.67 17.72
C GLY A 98 -17.77 14.48 16.92
N THR A 99 -17.48 14.40 15.62
CA THR A 99 -17.85 13.24 14.79
C THR A 99 -16.88 12.07 15.04
N ASP A 100 -17.43 10.86 15.17
CA ASP A 100 -16.63 9.62 15.18
C ASP A 100 -16.04 9.37 13.78
N VAL A 101 -14.75 9.69 13.65
CA VAL A 101 -13.99 9.62 12.39
C VAL A 101 -13.87 8.19 11.88
N HIS A 102 -13.73 7.21 12.77
CA HIS A 102 -13.62 5.80 12.39
C HIS A 102 -14.95 5.28 11.83
N ARG A 103 -16.07 5.64 12.45
CA ARG A 103 -17.40 5.31 11.93
C ARG A 103 -17.67 5.99 10.59
N ALA A 104 -17.26 7.25 10.47
CA ALA A 104 -17.37 8.00 9.21
C ALA A 104 -16.48 7.38 8.10
N ALA A 105 -15.27 6.94 8.41
CA ALA A 105 -14.39 6.25 7.46
C ALA A 105 -14.96 4.92 7.00
N GLN A 106 -15.55 4.13 7.90
CA GLN A 106 -16.26 2.89 7.51
C GLN A 106 -17.47 3.18 6.62
N ASN A 107 -18.22 4.25 6.90
CA ASN A 107 -19.32 4.69 6.03
C ASN A 107 -18.79 5.12 4.66
N ALA A 108 -17.71 5.90 4.61
CA ALA A 108 -17.06 6.35 3.39
C ALA A 108 -16.60 5.15 2.55
N GLN A 109 -15.90 4.19 3.16
CA GLN A 109 -15.49 2.95 2.50
C GLN A 109 -16.68 2.21 1.88
N ARG A 110 -17.81 2.08 2.60
CA ARG A 110 -19.01 1.44 2.05
C ARG A 110 -19.56 2.20 0.83
N LYS A 111 -19.58 3.53 0.88
CA LYS A 111 -20.08 4.37 -0.23
C LYS A 111 -19.18 4.29 -1.45
N VAL A 112 -17.86 4.39 -1.25
CA VAL A 112 -16.86 4.28 -2.31
C VAL A 112 -16.85 2.87 -2.92
N SER A 113 -16.95 1.83 -2.10
CA SER A 113 -17.05 0.45 -2.61
C SER A 113 -18.35 0.20 -3.39
N ALA A 114 -19.46 0.87 -3.07
CA ALA A 114 -20.72 0.72 -3.81
C ALA A 114 -20.61 1.26 -5.25
N ILE A 115 -19.88 2.35 -5.46
CA ILE A 115 -19.65 2.95 -6.79
C ILE A 115 -18.49 2.30 -7.55
N ARG A 116 -17.83 1.26 -7.00
CA ARG A 116 -16.68 0.61 -7.66
C ARG A 116 -16.99 0.13 -9.08
N SER A 117 -18.23 -0.31 -9.30
CA SER A 117 -18.74 -0.76 -10.61
C SER A 117 -18.93 0.38 -11.61
N GLU A 118 -19.00 1.63 -11.15
CA GLU A 118 -19.11 2.81 -11.99
C GLU A 118 -17.74 3.39 -12.36
N LEU A 119 -16.67 2.99 -11.65
CA LEU A 119 -15.30 3.38 -11.96
C LEU A 119 -14.74 2.54 -13.12
N PRO A 120 -13.83 3.09 -13.95
CA PRO A 120 -13.16 2.32 -14.99
C PRO A 120 -12.46 1.06 -14.45
N VAL A 121 -12.38 0.01 -15.28
CA VAL A 121 -11.77 -1.27 -14.89
C VAL A 121 -10.26 -1.19 -14.65
N THR A 122 -9.61 -0.19 -15.23
CA THR A 122 -8.16 0.09 -15.11
C THR A 122 -7.80 0.84 -13.83
N VAL A 123 -8.80 1.34 -13.09
CA VAL A 123 -8.60 2.03 -11.81
C VAL A 123 -8.29 1.02 -10.72
N MET A 124 -7.26 1.31 -9.91
CA MET A 124 -6.96 0.53 -8.70
C MET A 124 -8.01 0.77 -7.64
N ASP A 125 -8.19 -0.19 -6.73
CA ASP A 125 -9.20 -0.05 -5.69
C ASP A 125 -8.95 1.19 -4.82
N PRO A 126 -9.95 2.07 -4.63
CA PRO A 126 -9.82 3.24 -3.78
C PRO A 126 -9.46 2.87 -2.34
N SER A 127 -8.47 3.55 -1.77
CA SER A 127 -8.12 3.45 -0.34
C SER A 127 -8.80 4.57 0.43
N VAL A 128 -9.52 4.22 1.49
CA VAL A 128 -10.08 5.19 2.44
C VAL A 128 -9.28 5.13 3.74
N ASP A 129 -8.67 6.24 4.11
CA ASP A 129 -7.80 6.36 5.26
C ASP A 129 -8.23 7.50 6.17
N VAL A 130 -8.07 7.32 7.48
CA VAL A 130 -8.24 8.40 8.46
C VAL A 130 -6.95 9.21 8.49
N PHE A 131 -7.06 10.53 8.41
CA PHE A 131 -5.89 11.38 8.55
C PHE A 131 -5.36 11.28 9.98
N ASP A 132 -4.11 10.86 10.10
CA ASP A 132 -3.41 10.82 11.38
C ASP A 132 -2.11 11.60 11.25
N ILE A 133 -1.94 12.62 12.08
CA ILE A 133 -0.70 13.42 12.12
C ILE A 133 0.51 12.56 12.54
N ASN A 134 0.26 11.45 13.25
CA ASN A 134 1.27 10.49 13.66
C ASN A 134 1.70 9.54 12.54
N ASN A 135 0.97 9.49 11.40
CA ASN A 135 1.39 8.74 10.22
C ASN A 135 2.53 9.44 9.44
N SER A 136 2.99 10.61 9.86
CA SER A 136 4.19 11.23 9.30
C SER A 136 5.42 10.34 9.58
N PRO A 137 6.33 10.15 8.61
CA PRO A 137 7.54 9.39 8.83
C PRO A 137 8.34 9.92 10.04
N ILE A 138 8.55 9.07 11.04
CA ILE A 138 9.36 9.41 12.23
C ILE A 138 10.85 9.48 11.85
N MET A 139 11.26 8.68 10.87
CA MET A 139 12.63 8.61 10.37
C MET A 139 12.62 8.38 8.86
N THR A 140 13.44 9.13 8.14
CA THR A 140 13.73 8.89 6.72
C THR A 140 15.18 8.44 6.60
N LEU A 141 15.41 7.30 5.97
CA LEU A 141 16.74 6.75 5.76
C LEU A 141 17.02 6.67 4.26
N SER A 142 18.24 7.03 3.87
CA SER A 142 18.74 6.78 2.52
C SER A 142 19.66 5.56 2.56
N VAL A 143 19.39 4.58 1.71
CA VAL A 143 20.22 3.38 1.58
C VAL A 143 21.07 3.52 0.32
N THR A 144 22.37 3.30 0.44
CA THR A 144 23.32 3.35 -0.67
C THR A 144 24.08 2.04 -0.75
N GLY A 145 24.30 1.51 -1.96
CA GLY A 145 25.07 0.30 -2.18
C GLY A 145 25.85 0.35 -3.49
N ASN A 146 26.92 -0.41 -3.59
CA ASN A 146 27.70 -0.59 -4.83
C ASN A 146 27.31 -1.92 -5.49
N LEU A 147 26.03 -2.04 -5.83
CA LEU A 147 25.42 -3.22 -6.43
C LEU A 147 24.66 -2.78 -7.69
N ASP A 148 24.32 -3.75 -8.53
CA ASP A 148 23.36 -3.56 -9.61
C ASP A 148 22.01 -3.09 -9.06
N ASP A 149 21.40 -2.08 -9.70
CA ASP A 149 20.26 -1.34 -9.14
C ASP A 149 19.07 -2.26 -8.83
N ALA A 150 18.75 -3.19 -9.74
CA ALA A 150 17.68 -4.17 -9.57
C ALA A 150 17.94 -5.12 -8.40
N LYS A 151 19.16 -5.66 -8.29
CA LYS A 151 19.56 -6.51 -7.16
C LYS A 151 19.58 -5.76 -5.84
N PHE A 152 20.01 -4.50 -5.87
CA PHE A 152 20.03 -3.64 -4.70
C PHE A 152 18.60 -3.39 -4.20
N TYR A 153 17.68 -3.05 -5.10
CA TYR A 153 16.26 -2.91 -4.79
C TYR A 153 15.68 -4.18 -4.16
N ASP A 154 15.97 -5.35 -4.74
CA ASP A 154 15.50 -6.64 -4.21
C ASP A 154 16.01 -6.93 -2.79
N ILE A 155 17.28 -6.63 -2.50
CA ILE A 155 17.84 -6.80 -1.15
C ILE A 155 17.17 -5.84 -0.16
N VAL A 156 17.01 -4.57 -0.53
CA VAL A 156 16.36 -3.59 0.35
C VAL A 156 14.90 -3.95 0.61
N LYS A 157 14.17 -4.38 -0.42
CA LYS A 157 12.77 -4.78 -0.33
C LYS A 157 12.56 -6.07 0.47
N ASN A 158 13.35 -7.11 0.20
CA ASN A 158 13.07 -8.46 0.71
C ASN A 158 13.85 -8.81 1.98
N GLU A 159 14.96 -8.13 2.27
CA GLU A 159 15.79 -8.42 3.44
C GLU A 159 15.81 -7.25 4.43
N VAL A 160 16.06 -6.02 3.97
CA VAL A 160 16.21 -4.86 4.87
C VAL A 160 14.86 -4.39 5.42
N THR A 161 13.86 -4.22 4.55
CA THR A 161 12.53 -3.72 4.93
C THR A 161 11.88 -4.59 6.01
N PRO A 162 11.83 -5.94 5.89
CA PRO A 162 11.24 -6.79 6.92
C PRO A 162 11.97 -6.77 8.26
N LEU A 163 13.27 -6.45 8.29
CA LEU A 163 14.00 -6.29 9.55
C LEU A 163 13.54 -5.05 10.32
N PHE A 164 13.22 -3.95 9.62
CA PHE A 164 12.67 -2.75 10.26
C PHE A 164 11.22 -2.94 10.70
N GLU A 165 10.40 -3.63 9.90
CA GLU A 165 8.99 -3.92 10.25
C GLU A 165 8.85 -4.79 11.51
N GLN A 166 9.86 -5.60 11.85
CA GLN A 166 9.86 -6.42 13.06
C GLN A 166 10.16 -5.64 14.35
N ILE A 167 10.63 -4.38 14.25
CA ILE A 167 10.98 -3.59 15.43
C ILE A 167 9.70 -3.20 16.18
N PRO A 168 9.58 -3.48 17.50
CA PRO A 168 8.42 -3.09 18.28
C PRO A 168 8.15 -1.58 18.20
N GLY A 169 6.93 -1.21 17.81
CA GLY A 169 6.52 0.18 17.63
C GLY A 169 6.61 0.70 16.19
N VAL A 170 7.14 -0.07 15.24
CA VAL A 170 7.08 0.27 13.81
C VAL A 170 5.74 -0.18 13.24
N ALA A 171 4.93 0.78 12.78
CA ALA A 171 3.64 0.50 12.16
C ALA A 171 3.77 0.18 10.66
N ARG A 172 4.69 0.85 9.96
CA ARG A 172 4.87 0.72 8.51
C ARG A 172 6.28 1.17 8.10
N VAL A 173 6.84 0.50 7.09
CA VAL A 173 8.05 0.94 6.39
C VAL A 173 7.69 1.17 4.93
N ASN A 174 7.95 2.37 4.41
CA ASN A 174 7.68 2.74 3.02
C ASN A 174 9.00 2.89 2.27
N MET A 175 9.16 2.16 1.17
CA MET A 175 10.29 2.31 0.26
C MET A 175 9.92 3.30 -0.86
N ILE A 176 10.78 4.29 -1.13
CA ILE A 176 10.53 5.36 -2.09
C ILE A 176 11.64 5.38 -3.14
N GLY A 177 11.24 5.24 -4.41
CA GLY A 177 12.16 5.18 -5.55
C GLY A 177 12.86 3.83 -5.67
N GLY A 178 13.97 3.82 -6.41
CA GLY A 178 14.71 2.62 -6.79
C GLY A 178 14.23 2.03 -8.12
N ARG A 179 14.98 1.06 -8.63
CA ARG A 179 14.69 0.38 -9.90
C ARG A 179 14.25 -1.04 -9.59
N GLU A 180 12.96 -1.29 -9.69
CA GLU A 180 12.41 -2.63 -9.50
C GLU A 180 12.68 -3.48 -10.73
N ARG A 181 13.10 -4.73 -10.53
CA ARG A 181 13.29 -5.68 -11.63
C ARG A 181 11.95 -6.04 -12.26
N GLU A 182 11.86 -5.97 -13.59
CA GLU A 182 10.68 -6.36 -14.34
C GLU A 182 11.07 -7.20 -15.56
N ILE A 183 10.36 -8.31 -15.80
CA ILE A 183 10.55 -9.08 -17.02
C ILE A 183 9.63 -8.53 -18.10
N GLN A 184 10.22 -7.93 -19.13
CA GLN A 184 9.50 -7.29 -20.22
C GLN A 184 9.32 -8.27 -21.39
N VAL A 185 8.11 -8.26 -21.96
CA VAL A 185 7.72 -9.08 -23.12
C VAL A 185 7.27 -8.12 -24.23
N ASP A 186 8.21 -7.77 -25.10
CA ASP A 186 7.99 -6.82 -26.19
C ASP A 186 7.41 -7.55 -27.40
N ILE A 187 6.13 -7.32 -27.69
CA ILE A 187 5.40 -8.02 -28.73
C ILE A 187 5.63 -7.37 -30.10
N ASP A 188 5.98 -8.17 -31.11
CA ASP A 188 6.04 -7.76 -32.51
C ASP A 188 4.67 -7.94 -33.17
N GLU A 189 3.94 -6.83 -33.35
CA GLU A 189 2.59 -6.82 -33.91
C GLU A 189 2.49 -7.47 -35.29
N HIS A 190 3.52 -7.31 -36.13
CA HIS A 190 3.53 -7.87 -37.49
C HIS A 190 3.65 -9.40 -37.47
N ARG A 191 4.53 -9.94 -36.62
CA ARG A 191 4.66 -11.40 -36.43
C ARG A 191 3.43 -11.97 -35.77
N LEU A 192 2.89 -11.29 -34.77
CA LEU A 192 1.68 -11.69 -34.07
C LEU A 192 0.49 -11.84 -35.04
N ALA A 193 0.26 -10.84 -35.89
CA ALA A 193 -0.77 -10.86 -36.91
C ALA A 193 -0.56 -11.99 -37.93
N GLY A 194 0.69 -12.27 -38.31
CA GLY A 194 1.05 -13.35 -39.23
C GLY A 194 0.64 -14.75 -38.74
N TYR A 195 0.62 -14.97 -37.42
CA TYR A 195 0.16 -16.23 -36.82
C TYR A 195 -1.33 -16.24 -36.43
N GLY A 196 -2.03 -15.13 -36.67
CA GLY A 196 -3.43 -14.93 -36.26
C GLY A 196 -3.60 -15.07 -34.76
N LEU A 197 -2.69 -14.46 -33.98
CA LEU A 197 -2.72 -14.38 -32.53
C LEU A 197 -3.06 -12.95 -32.10
N THR A 198 -3.56 -12.80 -30.88
CA THR A 198 -3.88 -11.51 -30.26
C THR A 198 -3.04 -11.28 -29.00
N ILE A 199 -2.87 -10.02 -28.62
CA ILE A 199 -2.17 -9.64 -27.37
C ILE A 199 -2.88 -10.26 -26.16
N ALA A 200 -4.21 -10.30 -26.18
CA ALA A 200 -5.01 -10.91 -25.12
C ALA A 200 -4.74 -12.41 -24.95
N GLU A 201 -4.57 -13.15 -26.05
CA GLU A 201 -4.22 -14.58 -26.01
C GLU A 201 -2.82 -14.79 -25.42
N ILE A 202 -1.83 -13.95 -25.77
CA ILE A 202 -0.50 -14.02 -25.15
C ILE A 202 -0.59 -13.77 -23.65
N SER A 203 -1.26 -12.68 -23.24
CA SER A 203 -1.41 -12.33 -21.83
C SER A 203 -2.07 -13.47 -21.02
N SER A 204 -3.14 -14.06 -21.56
CA SER A 204 -3.81 -15.20 -20.95
C SER A 204 -2.92 -16.45 -20.88
N MET A 205 -2.12 -16.72 -21.91
CA MET A 205 -1.20 -17.85 -21.94
C MET A 205 -0.05 -17.70 -20.94
N LEU A 206 0.52 -16.49 -20.84
CA LEU A 206 1.56 -16.18 -19.84
C LEU A 206 1.00 -16.31 -18.42
N ALA A 207 -0.20 -15.78 -18.15
CA ALA A 207 -0.84 -15.86 -16.84
C ALA A 207 -1.16 -17.31 -16.43
N SER A 208 -1.72 -18.12 -17.35
CA SER A 208 -2.06 -19.52 -17.08
C SER A 208 -0.82 -20.42 -16.93
N SER A 209 0.27 -20.08 -17.64
CA SER A 209 1.53 -20.83 -17.57
C SER A 209 2.32 -20.55 -16.29
N ASN A 210 2.10 -19.41 -15.61
CA ASN A 210 2.81 -19.04 -14.37
C ASN A 210 2.12 -19.51 -13.07
N ALA A 211 1.09 -20.34 -13.18
CA ALA A 211 0.27 -20.73 -12.04
C ALA A 211 0.71 -22.07 -11.41
N ASP A 212 0.74 -22.12 -10.08
CA ASP A 212 0.95 -23.36 -9.32
C ASP A 212 -0.40 -24.02 -9.01
N PHE A 213 -0.59 -25.27 -9.43
CA PHE A 213 -1.84 -26.01 -9.20
C PHE A 213 -1.61 -27.27 -8.35
N PRO A 214 -2.44 -27.53 -7.32
CA PRO A 214 -2.43 -28.81 -6.62
C PRO A 214 -2.98 -29.89 -7.56
N ALA A 215 -2.17 -30.91 -7.85
CA ALA A 215 -2.56 -32.02 -8.73
C ALA A 215 -3.25 -33.17 -7.97
N GLY A 216 -3.42 -33.02 -6.65
CA GLY A 216 -4.10 -33.98 -5.77
C GLY A 216 -3.17 -34.64 -4.76
N LYS A 217 -3.56 -35.81 -4.26
CA LYS A 217 -2.81 -36.58 -3.26
C LYS A 217 -2.75 -38.04 -3.66
N ILE A 218 -1.58 -38.66 -3.54
CA ILE A 218 -1.42 -40.11 -3.60
C ILE A 218 -1.37 -40.62 -2.16
N LYS A 219 -2.12 -41.69 -1.90
CA LYS A 219 -2.09 -42.41 -0.61
C LYS A 219 -1.45 -43.77 -0.84
N ASP A 220 -0.38 -44.06 -0.12
CA ASP A 220 0.28 -45.35 -0.07
C ASP A 220 0.38 -45.81 1.39
N GLY A 221 -0.51 -46.74 1.78
CA GLY A 221 -0.70 -47.15 3.17
C GLY A 221 -1.05 -45.99 4.10
N GLU A 222 -0.20 -45.73 5.09
CA GLU A 222 -0.31 -44.57 6.02
C GLU A 222 0.37 -43.29 5.50
N LYS A 223 1.15 -43.35 4.41
CA LYS A 223 1.79 -42.16 3.83
C LYS A 223 0.85 -41.49 2.83
N GLN A 224 0.69 -40.18 2.99
CA GLN A 224 -0.03 -39.34 2.04
C GLN A 224 0.95 -38.33 1.45
N THR A 225 1.17 -38.40 0.13
CA THR A 225 2.03 -37.46 -0.60
C THR A 225 1.15 -36.54 -1.43
N LEU A 226 1.26 -35.23 -1.18
CA LEU A 226 0.60 -34.21 -1.99
C LEU A 226 1.40 -34.02 -3.28
N ILE A 227 0.74 -34.08 -4.44
CA ILE A 227 1.34 -33.74 -5.72
C ILE A 227 0.96 -32.32 -6.08
N ARG A 228 1.95 -31.51 -6.43
CA ARG A 228 1.76 -30.14 -6.92
C ARG A 228 2.46 -29.97 -8.25
N LEU A 229 1.75 -29.40 -9.23
CA LEU A 229 2.35 -28.93 -10.47
C LEU A 229 3.00 -27.58 -10.18
N SER A 230 4.30 -27.46 -10.43
CA SER A 230 5.02 -26.18 -10.32
C SER A 230 5.05 -25.53 -11.69
N GLY A 231 4.24 -24.48 -11.88
CA GLY A 231 4.18 -23.72 -13.14
C GLY A 231 4.99 -22.43 -13.12
N LYS A 232 5.40 -21.95 -11.94
CA LYS A 232 6.12 -20.67 -11.82
C LYS A 232 7.38 -20.61 -12.70
N PHE A 233 7.53 -19.51 -13.44
CA PHE A 233 8.73 -19.23 -14.21
C PHE A 233 9.93 -19.01 -13.28
N ARG A 234 11.08 -19.55 -13.68
CA ARG A 234 12.35 -19.39 -12.96
C ARG A 234 13.35 -18.56 -13.74
N SER A 235 13.16 -18.47 -15.06
CA SER A 235 14.06 -17.76 -15.95
C SER A 235 13.33 -17.11 -17.11
N VAL A 236 13.97 -16.11 -17.73
CA VAL A 236 13.54 -15.52 -19.00
C VAL A 236 13.41 -16.59 -20.11
N ALA A 237 14.23 -17.64 -20.06
CA ALA A 237 14.16 -18.73 -21.02
C ALA A 237 12.85 -19.55 -20.90
N ASP A 238 12.28 -19.66 -19.70
CA ASP A 238 11.00 -20.35 -19.50
C ASP A 238 9.90 -19.60 -20.24
N ILE A 239 9.86 -18.27 -20.09
CA ILE A 239 8.88 -17.39 -20.74
C ILE A 239 9.02 -17.45 -22.26
N LYS A 240 10.26 -17.38 -22.78
CA LYS A 240 10.54 -17.48 -24.23
C LYS A 240 10.02 -18.78 -24.85
N ASN A 241 10.05 -19.88 -24.09
CA ASN A 241 9.70 -21.22 -24.59
C ASN A 241 8.23 -21.59 -24.44
N ILE A 242 7.39 -20.71 -23.88
CA ILE A 242 5.95 -20.94 -23.78
C ILE A 242 5.37 -21.12 -25.18
N ILE A 243 4.59 -22.18 -25.34
CA ILE A 243 3.92 -22.52 -26.59
C ILE A 243 2.62 -21.74 -26.64
N LEU A 244 2.46 -20.88 -27.64
CA LEU A 244 1.27 -20.08 -27.87
C LEU A 244 0.26 -20.83 -28.74
N LYS A 245 0.73 -21.55 -29.77
CA LYS A 245 -0.14 -22.22 -30.74
C LYS A 245 0.57 -23.38 -31.41
N THR A 246 -0.18 -24.41 -31.77
CA THR A 246 0.28 -25.46 -32.69
C THR A 246 -0.44 -25.29 -34.01
N LEU A 247 0.32 -25.11 -35.09
CA LEU A 247 -0.19 -24.96 -36.44
C LEU A 247 -0.66 -26.31 -37.00
N PRO A 248 -1.58 -26.32 -38.00
CA PRO A 248 -2.10 -27.57 -38.59
C PRO A 248 -1.02 -28.50 -39.19
N ASN A 249 0.13 -27.95 -39.55
CA ASN A 249 1.29 -28.68 -40.06
C ASN A 249 2.18 -29.29 -38.94
N GLY A 250 1.79 -29.16 -37.66
CA GLY A 250 2.53 -29.65 -36.50
C GLY A 250 3.63 -28.70 -36.01
N SER A 251 3.87 -27.57 -36.66
CA SER A 251 4.81 -26.55 -36.16
C SER A 251 4.26 -25.87 -34.90
N ILE A 252 5.15 -25.61 -33.93
CA ILE A 252 4.81 -24.88 -32.70
C ILE A 252 5.23 -23.42 -32.83
N VAL A 253 4.37 -22.52 -32.38
CA VAL A 253 4.65 -21.09 -32.25
C VAL A 253 4.87 -20.80 -30.78
N LYS A 254 6.02 -20.22 -30.45
CA LYS A 254 6.43 -19.86 -29.10
C LYS A 254 6.35 -18.35 -28.89
N VAL A 255 6.44 -17.92 -27.63
CA VAL A 255 6.60 -16.50 -27.28
C VAL A 255 7.80 -15.89 -28.01
N SER A 256 8.93 -16.59 -28.10
CA SER A 256 10.12 -16.11 -28.82
C SER A 256 9.91 -15.84 -30.32
N ASP A 257 8.86 -16.41 -30.92
CA ASP A 257 8.58 -16.25 -32.35
C ASP A 257 7.82 -14.94 -32.63
N VAL A 258 7.15 -14.39 -31.62
CA VAL A 258 6.27 -13.21 -31.72
C VAL A 258 6.62 -12.08 -30.75
N ALA A 259 7.56 -12.30 -29.84
CA ALA A 259 7.97 -11.31 -28.85
C ALA A 259 9.44 -11.46 -28.45
N SER A 260 10.07 -10.34 -28.08
CA SER A 260 11.38 -10.30 -27.44
C SER A 260 11.18 -10.26 -25.93
N VAL A 261 11.78 -11.22 -25.21
CA VAL A 261 11.73 -11.27 -23.74
C VAL A 261 13.10 -10.97 -23.17
N TYR A 262 13.18 -10.02 -22.26
CA TYR A 262 14.41 -9.68 -21.59
C TYR A 262 14.17 -9.28 -20.13
N ASP A 263 15.25 -9.32 -19.37
CA ASP A 263 15.30 -8.93 -17.98
C ASP A 263 15.58 -7.43 -17.94
N GLY A 264 14.64 -6.65 -17.44
CA GLY A 264 14.68 -5.19 -17.44
C GLY A 264 14.32 -4.62 -16.08
N GLU A 265 14.02 -3.33 -16.09
CA GLU A 265 13.62 -2.57 -14.91
C GLU A 265 12.27 -1.93 -15.18
N LYS A 266 11.43 -1.86 -14.16
CA LYS A 266 10.17 -1.11 -14.20
C LYS A 266 10.48 0.36 -14.44
N ASP A 267 9.61 1.03 -15.19
CA ASP A 267 9.69 2.47 -15.41
C ASP A 267 9.77 3.25 -14.07
N VAL A 268 10.67 4.22 -14.05
CA VAL A 268 10.99 4.98 -12.83
C VAL A 268 9.92 6.05 -12.60
N GLU A 269 9.04 5.80 -11.63
CA GLU A 269 8.01 6.75 -11.19
C GLU A 269 8.57 7.83 -10.23
N SER A 270 9.64 7.52 -9.49
CA SER A 270 10.23 8.43 -8.49
C SER A 270 11.75 8.30 -8.45
N ILE A 271 12.45 9.43 -8.48
CA ILE A 271 13.92 9.50 -8.37
C ILE A 271 14.30 10.06 -7.00
N THR A 272 15.01 9.24 -6.22
CA THR A 272 15.58 9.64 -4.92
C THR A 272 17.07 9.92 -5.09
N ARG A 273 17.55 11.06 -4.57
CA ARG A 273 18.98 11.41 -4.57
C ARG A 273 19.48 11.63 -3.16
N TYR A 274 20.71 11.21 -2.90
CA TYR A 274 21.40 11.42 -1.64
C TYR A 274 22.75 12.08 -1.92
N ASN A 275 22.96 13.27 -1.35
CA ASN A 275 24.17 14.09 -1.51
C ASN A 275 24.51 14.57 -2.94
N GLY A 276 23.50 14.76 -3.79
CA GLY A 276 23.64 15.35 -5.14
C GLY A 276 23.56 14.33 -6.26
#